data_AF-A0A8T5M303-F1
#
_entry.id   AF-A0A8T5M303-F1
#
_cell.length_a   1.000
_cell.length_b   1.000
_cell.length_c   1.000
_cell.angle_alpha   90.00
_cell.angle_beta   90.00
_cell.angle_gamma   90.00
#
_symmetry.space_group_name_H-M   'P 1'
#
loop_
_entity.id
_entity.type
_entity.pdbx_description
1 polymer ?
#
loop_
_entity_poly.entity_id
_entity_poly.type
_entity_poly.pdbx_seq_one_letter_code
_entity_poly.pdbx_strand_id
1 'polypeptide(L)'
;MLTEKQLDIFTVFAKYPFKERTRQEIKNLAKEKSNNALSIAFSQFKEEDLLIEKKVGKSSLYTLNLENDLVYHYIALSNQKRLKKIVKTSIEHIKEEVTKTTPFFSIVVFGSYSIQKEKKDSDLDVAIFIENKDVVKEISRSLKDAELKSVLKLDAHVITRSDMVEMLINDEENLGKQIARKHMAVYNHQLFYDLIKEGMKHGFRL
;
A
#
# COMPACT_ATOMS: atom_id res chain seq x y z
N MET A 1 12.81 15.70 6.30
CA MET A 1 11.78 14.88 6.98
C MET A 1 10.49 15.65 7.00
N LEU A 2 9.41 15.08 6.45
CA LEU A 2 8.12 15.76 6.38
C LEU A 2 7.53 16.04 7.77
N THR A 3 6.99 17.25 7.94
CA THR A 3 6.12 17.61 9.07
C THR A 3 4.81 16.82 9.01
N GLU A 4 4.07 16.76 10.13
CA GLU A 4 2.78 16.06 10.17
C GLU A 4 1.81 16.57 9.09
N LYS A 5 1.75 17.89 8.90
CA LYS A 5 0.89 18.51 7.89
C LYS A 5 1.31 18.16 6.46
N GLN A 6 2.62 18.09 6.19
CA GLN A 6 3.14 17.64 4.90
C GLN A 6 2.85 16.15 4.67
N LEU A 7 2.94 15.32 5.71
CA LEU A 7 2.60 13.89 5.64
C LEU A 7 1.10 13.66 5.37
N ASP A 8 0.22 14.52 5.90
CA ASP A 8 -1.21 14.47 5.59
C ASP A 8 -1.50 14.78 4.12
N ILE A 9 -0.76 15.74 3.52
CA ILE A 9 -0.84 16.01 2.08
C ILE A 9 -0.25 14.83 1.28
N PHE A 10 0.90 14.31 1.70
CA PHE A 10 1.56 13.15 1.08
C PHE A 10 0.65 11.91 1.07
N THR A 11 -0.19 11.76 2.09
CA THR A 11 -1.13 10.63 2.22
C THR A 11 -2.09 10.51 1.03
N VAL A 12 -2.40 11.59 0.32
CA VAL A 12 -3.20 11.53 -0.92
C VAL A 12 -2.52 10.66 -1.97
N PHE A 13 -1.20 10.76 -2.08
CA PHE A 13 -0.38 9.95 -2.98
C PHE A 13 -0.20 8.54 -2.43
N ALA A 14 0.08 8.37 -1.14
CA ALA A 14 0.26 7.04 -0.54
C ALA A 14 -0.98 6.13 -0.70
N LYS A 15 -2.19 6.72 -0.74
CA LYS A 15 -3.44 6.00 -1.02
C LYS A 15 -3.54 5.47 -2.46
N TYR A 16 -2.91 6.16 -3.41
CA TYR A 16 -2.93 5.80 -4.83
C TYR A 16 -1.56 6.08 -5.45
N PRO A 17 -0.53 5.27 -5.12
CA PRO A 17 0.88 5.59 -5.39
C PRO A 17 1.22 5.83 -6.87
N PHE A 18 0.45 5.22 -7.76
CA PHE A 18 0.68 5.23 -9.21
C PHE A 18 -0.19 6.26 -9.95
N LYS A 19 -1.12 6.93 -9.26
CA LYS A 19 -2.09 7.81 -9.90
C LYS A 19 -1.54 9.22 -10.06
N GLU A 20 -1.45 9.67 -11.31
CA GLU A 20 -1.19 11.07 -11.65
C GLU A 20 -2.34 11.97 -11.13
N ARG A 21 -1.99 13.10 -10.50
CA ARG A 21 -2.97 14.07 -9.97
C ARG A 21 -2.53 15.49 -10.20
N THR A 22 -3.49 16.37 -10.45
CA THR A 22 -3.27 17.81 -10.42
C THR A 22 -3.13 18.32 -8.99
N ARG A 23 -2.48 19.48 -8.84
CA ARG A 23 -2.37 20.17 -7.56
C ARG A 23 -3.73 20.52 -6.95
N GLN A 24 -4.72 20.82 -7.77
CA GLN A 24 -6.09 21.12 -7.31
C GLN A 24 -6.80 19.87 -6.75
N GLU A 25 -6.65 18.72 -7.40
CA GLU A 25 -7.19 17.46 -6.88
C GLU A 25 -6.54 17.09 -5.55
N ILE A 26 -5.21 17.26 -5.43
CA ILE A 26 -4.47 16.98 -4.20
C ILE A 26 -4.96 17.88 -3.06
N LYS A 27 -5.13 19.19 -3.34
CA LYS A 27 -5.70 20.14 -2.40
C LYS A 27 -7.07 19.68 -1.87
N ASN A 28 -7.96 19.28 -2.78
CA ASN A 28 -9.31 18.84 -2.44
C ASN A 28 -9.30 17.54 -1.63
N LEU A 29 -8.49 16.55 -2.02
CA LEU A 29 -8.40 15.25 -1.37
C LEU A 29 -7.73 15.32 0.00
N ALA A 30 -6.71 16.17 0.15
CA ALA A 30 -6.07 16.44 1.43
C ALA A 30 -6.96 17.29 2.36
N LYS A 31 -8.06 17.84 1.85
CA LYS A 31 -8.91 18.82 2.55
C LYS A 31 -8.11 20.04 3.05
N GLU A 32 -7.03 20.39 2.36
CA GLU A 32 -6.17 21.52 2.71
C GLU A 32 -6.73 22.82 2.12
N LYS A 33 -6.99 23.81 2.98
CA LYS A 33 -7.53 25.10 2.54
C LYS A 33 -6.44 26.08 2.13
N SER A 34 -5.27 26.03 2.77
CA SER A 34 -4.16 26.95 2.58
C SER A 34 -3.32 26.60 1.36
N ASN A 35 -3.30 27.51 0.37
CA ASN A 35 -2.40 27.42 -0.77
C ASN A 35 -0.93 27.49 -0.34
N ASN A 36 -0.61 28.24 0.71
CA ASN A 36 0.76 28.38 1.20
C ASN A 36 1.27 27.06 1.78
N ALA A 37 0.47 26.38 2.61
CA ALA A 37 0.84 25.07 3.16
C ALA A 37 1.09 24.04 2.04
N LEU A 38 0.25 24.06 1.00
CA LEU A 38 0.43 23.22 -0.17
C LEU A 38 1.72 23.57 -0.93
N SER A 39 2.06 24.87 -1.08
CA SER A 39 3.32 25.29 -1.71
C SER A 39 4.53 24.79 -0.94
N ILE A 40 4.54 24.97 0.38
CA ILE A 40 5.63 24.52 1.26
C ILE A 40 5.80 23.00 1.16
N ALA A 41 4.69 22.24 1.16
CA ALA A 41 4.73 20.79 0.99
C ALA A 41 5.32 20.39 -0.36
N PHE A 42 4.88 21.00 -1.46
CA PHE A 42 5.39 20.68 -2.79
C PHE A 42 6.86 21.06 -2.97
N SER A 43 7.31 22.17 -2.38
CA SER A 43 8.73 22.52 -2.35
C SER A 43 9.54 21.43 -1.65
N GLN A 44 9.09 20.98 -0.49
CA GLN A 44 9.75 19.89 0.24
C GLN A 44 9.73 18.57 -0.54
N PHE A 45 8.60 18.22 -1.16
CA PHE A 45 8.48 17.01 -1.97
C PHE A 45 9.42 17.03 -3.18
N LYS A 46 9.66 18.21 -3.75
CA LYS A 46 10.61 18.38 -4.85
C LYS A 46 12.06 18.30 -4.36
N GLU A 47 12.36 18.91 -3.21
CA GLU A 47 13.69 18.87 -2.59
C GLU A 47 14.11 17.44 -2.22
N GLU A 48 13.18 16.66 -1.67
CA GLU A 48 13.40 15.26 -1.30
C GLU A 48 13.16 14.28 -2.48
N ASP A 49 12.92 14.79 -3.70
CA ASP A 49 12.67 14.01 -4.92
C ASP A 49 11.56 12.95 -4.77
N LEU A 50 10.48 13.29 -4.07
CA LEU A 50 9.36 12.39 -3.77
C LEU A 50 8.32 12.32 -4.89
N LEU A 51 8.29 13.32 -5.79
CA LEU A 51 7.28 13.47 -6.83
C LEU A 51 7.91 13.72 -8.20
N ILE A 52 7.36 13.04 -9.21
CA ILE A 52 7.62 13.34 -10.61
C ILE A 52 6.55 14.32 -11.09
N GLU A 53 6.99 15.44 -11.69
CA GLU A 53 6.13 16.43 -12.34
C GLU A 53 6.10 16.22 -13.85
N LYS A 54 4.90 16.14 -14.43
CA LYS A 54 4.66 16.05 -15.87
C LYS A 54 3.76 17.19 -16.32
N LYS A 55 4.21 17.96 -17.32
CA LYS A 55 3.41 19.06 -17.90
C LYS A 55 2.40 18.50 -18.91
N VAL A 56 1.14 18.88 -18.77
CA VAL A 56 0.06 18.56 -19.72
C VAL A 56 -0.70 19.85 -20.03
N GLY A 57 -0.43 20.42 -21.21
CA GLY A 57 -0.94 21.73 -21.59
C GLY A 57 -0.47 22.82 -20.61
N LYS A 58 -1.43 23.51 -19.98
CA LYS A 58 -1.16 24.55 -18.97
C LYS A 58 -1.08 24.02 -17.53
N SER A 59 -1.31 22.73 -17.33
CA SER A 59 -1.39 22.11 -16.00
C SER A 59 -0.21 21.19 -15.74
N SER A 60 0.06 20.95 -14.46
CA SER A 60 1.04 19.95 -14.00
C SER A 60 0.31 18.79 -13.37
N LEU A 61 0.72 17.58 -13.75
CA LEU A 61 0.37 16.33 -13.10
C LEU A 61 1.55 15.89 -12.23
N TYR A 62 1.23 15.35 -11.07
CA TYR A 62 2.19 14.87 -10.09
C TYR A 62 1.89 13.41 -9.76
N THR A 63 2.94 12.60 -9.68
CA THR A 63 2.90 11.19 -9.24
C THR A 63 4.09 10.92 -8.33
N LEU A 64 4.06 9.84 -7.54
CA LEU A 64 5.21 9.48 -6.70
C LEU A 64 6.41 9.06 -7.55
N ASN A 65 7.61 9.44 -7.11
CA ASN A 65 8.86 8.92 -7.65
C ASN A 65 9.19 7.56 -7.01
N LEU A 66 8.65 6.47 -7.55
CA LEU A 66 8.85 5.12 -7.01
C LEU A 66 10.25 4.54 -7.26
N GLU A 67 11.16 5.30 -7.88
CA GLU A 67 12.59 4.97 -7.95
C GLU A 67 13.36 5.52 -6.74
N ASN A 68 12.73 6.34 -5.89
CA ASN A 68 13.32 6.90 -4.68
C ASN A 68 12.87 6.12 -3.44
N ASP A 69 13.80 5.45 -2.75
CA ASP A 69 13.51 4.64 -1.56
C ASP A 69 12.84 5.42 -0.41
N LEU A 70 13.09 6.73 -0.32
CA LEU A 70 12.49 7.58 0.69
C LEU A 70 10.96 7.68 0.54
N VAL A 71 10.44 7.54 -0.69
CA VAL A 71 9.00 7.51 -0.95
C VAL A 71 8.35 6.32 -0.22
N TYR A 72 8.99 5.17 -0.25
CA TYR A 72 8.50 3.96 0.41
C TYR A 72 8.44 4.15 1.93
N HIS A 73 9.44 4.80 2.52
CA HIS A 73 9.41 5.17 3.94
C HIS A 73 8.20 6.07 4.29
N TYR A 74 7.91 7.10 3.50
CA TYR A 74 6.75 7.97 3.75
C TYR A 74 5.42 7.28 3.49
N ILE A 75 5.34 6.37 2.52
CA ILE A 75 4.17 5.51 2.33
C ILE A 75 3.94 4.67 3.59
N ALA A 76 4.99 4.05 4.14
CA ALA A 76 4.90 3.25 5.36
C ALA A 76 4.42 4.09 6.55
N LEU A 77 4.99 5.29 6.75
CA LEU A 77 4.56 6.22 7.80
C LEU A 77 3.09 6.64 7.63
N SER A 78 2.68 6.98 6.40
CA SER A 78 1.29 7.32 6.08
C SER A 78 0.33 6.15 6.38
N ASN A 79 0.70 4.94 5.97
CA ASN A 79 -0.10 3.74 6.22
C ASN A 79 -0.20 3.43 7.72
N GLN A 80 0.90 3.54 8.47
CA GLN A 80 0.90 3.35 9.92
C GLN A 80 0.02 4.39 10.65
N LYS A 81 -0.01 5.64 10.19
CA LYS A 81 -0.91 6.69 10.73
C LYS A 81 -2.38 6.35 10.47
N ARG A 82 -2.67 5.76 9.32
CA ARG A 82 -4.04 5.40 8.88
C ARG A 82 -4.57 4.11 9.48
N LEU A 83 -3.68 3.21 9.90
CA LEU A 83 -4.07 1.90 10.42
C LEU A 83 -4.75 2.06 11.78
N LYS A 84 -5.97 1.52 11.91
CA LYS A 84 -6.69 1.47 13.19
C LYS A 84 -5.94 0.59 14.18
N LYS A 85 -6.00 0.92 15.48
CA LYS A 85 -5.32 0.16 16.55
C LYS A 85 -5.66 -1.33 16.53
N ILE A 86 -6.93 -1.66 16.35
CA ILE A 86 -7.40 -3.05 16.27
C ILE A 86 -6.79 -3.82 15.09
N VAL A 87 -6.63 -3.17 13.94
CA VAL A 87 -5.97 -3.75 12.77
C VAL A 87 -4.49 -3.95 13.05
N LYS A 88 -3.81 -2.99 13.71
CA LYS A 88 -2.39 -3.11 14.09
C LYS A 88 -2.14 -4.40 14.88
N THR A 89 -2.97 -4.67 15.89
CA THR A 89 -2.84 -5.88 16.72
C THR A 89 -2.99 -7.17 15.90
N SER A 90 -3.98 -7.24 15.00
CA SER A 90 -4.11 -8.40 14.10
C SER A 90 -2.90 -8.57 13.17
N ILE A 91 -2.38 -7.47 12.61
CA ILE A 91 -1.17 -7.51 11.76
C ILE A 91 0.06 -7.95 12.56
N GLU A 92 0.19 -7.56 13.84
CA GLU A 92 1.25 -8.01 14.74
C GLU A 92 1.18 -9.53 14.95
N HIS A 93 0.01 -10.10 15.24
CA HIS A 93 -0.16 -11.55 15.38
C HIS A 93 0.16 -12.31 14.08
N ILE A 94 -0.32 -11.81 12.93
CA ILE A 94 0.04 -12.40 11.63
C ILE A 94 1.55 -12.36 11.45
N LYS A 95 2.19 -11.21 11.70
CA LYS A 95 3.64 -11.06 11.57
C LYS A 95 4.39 -12.05 12.47
N GLU A 96 4.01 -12.16 13.74
CA GLU A 96 4.61 -13.09 14.70
C GLU A 96 4.52 -14.54 14.24
N GLU A 97 3.36 -14.97 13.74
CA GLU A 97 3.16 -16.34 13.27
C GLU A 97 3.88 -16.64 11.96
N VAL A 98 3.85 -15.72 10.99
CA VAL A 98 4.52 -15.91 9.69
C VAL A 98 6.05 -15.86 9.82
N THR A 99 6.58 -15.03 10.72
CA THR A 99 8.04 -14.90 10.93
C THR A 99 8.68 -16.20 11.43
N LYS A 100 7.91 -17.08 12.09
CA LYS A 100 8.40 -18.41 12.52
C LYS A 100 8.76 -19.31 11.34
N THR A 101 8.09 -19.11 10.20
CA THR A 101 8.29 -19.89 8.98
C THR A 101 9.27 -19.22 8.03
N THR A 102 9.14 -17.89 7.82
CA THR A 102 10.06 -17.15 6.95
C THR A 102 10.20 -15.69 7.38
N PRO A 103 11.43 -15.13 7.39
CA PRO A 103 11.64 -13.70 7.61
C PRO A 103 11.35 -12.85 6.37
N PHE A 104 11.23 -13.46 5.19
CA PHE A 104 11.08 -12.75 3.91
C PHE A 104 9.65 -12.82 3.39
N PHE A 105 8.84 -11.86 3.82
CA PHE A 105 7.46 -11.69 3.38
C PHE A 105 7.02 -10.23 3.42
N SER A 106 5.92 -9.92 2.74
CA SER A 106 5.21 -8.64 2.83
C SER A 106 3.79 -8.87 3.33
N ILE A 107 3.27 -7.94 4.14
CA ILE A 107 1.87 -7.95 4.56
C ILE A 107 1.18 -6.74 3.95
N VAL A 108 0.08 -6.99 3.26
CA VAL A 108 -0.72 -5.97 2.59
C VAL A 108 -2.16 -6.12 3.03
N VAL A 109 -2.70 -5.07 3.66
CA VAL A 109 -4.14 -4.98 3.89
C VAL A 109 -4.78 -4.48 2.61
N PHE A 110 -5.85 -5.13 2.17
CA PHE A 110 -6.60 -4.69 0.99
C PHE A 110 -8.08 -4.50 1.32
N GLY A 111 -8.92 -4.33 0.29
CA GLY A 111 -10.37 -4.27 0.49
C GLY A 111 -10.83 -3.04 1.28
N SER A 112 -11.89 -3.18 2.08
CA SER A 112 -12.58 -2.03 2.68
C SER A 112 -11.74 -1.26 3.70
N TYR A 113 -10.92 -1.98 4.49
CA TYR A 113 -10.03 -1.37 5.48
C TYR A 113 -8.93 -0.53 4.84
N SER A 114 -8.40 -0.96 3.68
CA SER A 114 -7.37 -0.20 2.96
C SER A 114 -7.88 1.16 2.46
N ILE A 115 -9.17 1.26 2.12
CA ILE A 115 -9.81 2.47 1.59
C ILE A 115 -10.67 3.21 2.63
N GLN A 116 -10.66 2.78 3.89
CA GLN A 116 -11.42 3.39 5.00
C GLN A 116 -12.95 3.37 4.77
N LYS A 117 -13.47 2.27 4.23
CA LYS A 117 -14.91 2.05 3.96
C LYS A 117 -15.49 0.83 4.70
N GLU A 118 -14.74 0.27 5.63
CA GLU A 118 -15.16 -0.86 6.47
C GLU A 118 -16.38 -0.51 7.33
N LYS A 119 -17.21 -1.53 7.57
CA LYS A 119 -18.32 -1.53 8.53
C LYS A 119 -17.86 -2.21 9.83
N LYS A 120 -18.73 -2.21 10.85
CA LYS A 120 -18.40 -2.79 12.17
C LYS A 120 -18.13 -4.30 12.13
N ASP A 121 -18.74 -4.97 11.16
CA ASP A 121 -18.74 -6.41 10.92
C ASP A 121 -17.85 -6.81 9.73
N SER A 122 -17.04 -5.88 9.21
CA SER A 122 -16.16 -6.18 8.09
C SER A 122 -15.01 -7.08 8.51
N ASP A 123 -14.73 -8.08 7.69
CA ASP A 123 -13.53 -8.91 7.79
C ASP A 123 -12.30 -8.09 7.38
N LEU A 124 -11.14 -8.49 7.92
CA LEU A 124 -9.85 -7.89 7.56
C LEU A 124 -9.22 -8.68 6.41
N ASP A 125 -9.30 -8.12 5.20
CA ASP A 125 -8.67 -8.67 4.00
C ASP A 125 -7.15 -8.46 4.03
N VAL A 126 -6.37 -9.54 4.04
CA VAL A 126 -4.90 -9.51 4.11
C VAL A 126 -4.27 -10.39 3.04
N ALA A 127 -3.32 -9.86 2.31
CA ALA A 127 -2.44 -10.61 1.43
C ALA A 127 -1.04 -10.71 2.04
N ILE A 128 -0.51 -11.94 2.08
CA ILE A 128 0.86 -12.25 2.47
C ILE A 128 1.63 -12.63 1.23
N PHE A 129 2.60 -11.78 0.84
CA PHE A 129 3.45 -12.04 -0.30
C PHE A 129 4.74 -12.72 0.13
N ILE A 130 5.10 -13.79 -0.56
CA ILE A 130 6.30 -14.58 -0.32
C ILE A 130 7.02 -14.93 -1.63
N GLU A 131 8.30 -15.28 -1.52
CA GLU A 131 9.09 -15.72 -2.67
C GLU A 131 8.91 -17.22 -2.95
N ASN A 132 8.96 -18.07 -1.93
CA ASN A 132 8.99 -19.53 -2.11
C ASN A 132 7.61 -20.20 -1.94
N LYS A 133 7.21 -21.03 -2.90
CA LYS A 133 6.00 -21.87 -2.86
C LYS A 133 6.02 -22.95 -1.77
N ASP A 134 7.19 -23.42 -1.36
CA ASP A 134 7.35 -24.53 -0.41
C ASP A 134 6.72 -24.23 0.96
N VAL A 135 6.74 -22.97 1.37
CA VAL A 135 6.25 -22.53 2.69
C VAL A 135 4.78 -22.09 2.68
N VAL A 136 4.10 -22.09 1.53
CA VAL A 136 2.70 -21.65 1.40
C VAL A 136 1.77 -22.39 2.36
N LYS A 137 1.89 -23.72 2.43
CA LYS A 137 1.04 -24.57 3.27
C LYS A 137 1.27 -24.32 4.76
N GLU A 138 2.51 -24.08 5.16
CA GLU A 138 2.87 -23.81 6.54
C GLU A 138 2.34 -22.43 6.97
N ILE A 139 2.60 -21.39 6.16
CA ILE A 139 2.09 -20.03 6.41
C ILE A 139 0.56 -20.03 6.46
N SER A 140 -0.10 -20.77 5.57
CA SER A 140 -1.57 -20.89 5.59
C SER A 140 -2.11 -21.51 6.88
N ARG A 141 -1.34 -22.38 7.56
CA ARG A 141 -1.69 -22.90 8.89
C ARG A 141 -1.43 -21.84 9.96
N SER A 142 -0.26 -21.19 9.92
CA SER A 142 0.11 -20.10 10.82
C SER A 142 -0.92 -18.95 10.82
N LEU A 143 -1.53 -18.67 9.67
CA LEU A 143 -2.59 -17.67 9.53
C LEU A 143 -3.89 -18.07 10.27
N LYS A 144 -4.23 -19.36 10.32
CA LYS A 144 -5.37 -19.84 11.12
C LYS A 144 -5.11 -19.64 12.62
N ASP A 145 -3.87 -19.88 13.06
CA ASP A 145 -3.48 -19.63 14.44
C ASP A 145 -3.50 -18.13 14.78
N ALA A 146 -3.10 -17.28 13.82
CA ALA A 146 -3.19 -15.82 13.95
C ALA A 146 -4.64 -15.31 13.97
N GLU A 147 -5.54 -15.96 13.22
CA GLU A 147 -6.98 -15.65 13.23
C GLU A 147 -7.60 -15.89 14.61
N LEU A 148 -7.25 -17.00 15.27
CA LEU A 148 -7.72 -17.31 16.64
C LEU A 148 -7.28 -16.28 17.69
N LYS A 149 -6.16 -15.58 17.44
CA LYS A 149 -5.63 -14.50 18.30
C LYS A 149 -6.12 -13.12 17.91
N SER A 150 -6.72 -12.99 16.73
CA SER A 150 -7.15 -11.71 16.18
C SER A 150 -8.53 -11.31 16.69
N VAL A 151 -8.71 -10.01 16.93
CA VAL A 151 -10.03 -9.47 17.31
C VAL A 151 -10.95 -9.38 16.08
N LEU A 152 -10.37 -9.15 14.90
CA LEU A 152 -11.08 -9.15 13.63
C LEU A 152 -11.00 -10.54 12.99
N LYS A 153 -12.09 -10.95 12.34
CA LYS A 153 -12.08 -12.09 11.43
C LYS A 153 -11.14 -11.78 10.26
N LEU A 154 -10.31 -12.75 9.90
CA LEU A 154 -9.28 -12.57 8.87
C LEU A 154 -9.72 -13.28 7.59
N ASP A 155 -9.66 -12.57 6.47
CA ASP A 155 -9.66 -13.19 5.14
C ASP A 155 -8.24 -13.06 4.58
N ALA A 156 -7.43 -14.09 4.83
CA ALA A 156 -6.00 -14.06 4.57
C ALA A 156 -5.60 -14.95 3.39
N HIS A 157 -4.87 -14.36 2.44
CA HIS A 157 -4.37 -15.06 1.25
C HIS A 157 -2.84 -15.07 1.22
N VAL A 158 -2.25 -16.25 1.06
CA VAL A 158 -0.81 -16.39 0.79
C VAL A 158 -0.62 -16.43 -0.71
N ILE A 159 0.14 -15.48 -1.24
CA ILE A 159 0.36 -15.32 -2.68
C ILE A 159 1.86 -15.30 -2.93
N THR A 160 2.34 -16.13 -3.85
CA THR A 160 3.75 -16.08 -4.22
C THR A 160 4.02 -14.98 -5.24
N ARG A 161 5.28 -14.54 -5.34
CA ARG A 161 5.72 -13.59 -6.36
C ARG A 161 5.23 -13.95 -7.76
N SER A 162 5.45 -15.21 -8.18
CA SER A 162 5.04 -15.66 -9.52
C SER A 162 3.53 -15.57 -9.71
N ASP A 163 2.75 -16.00 -8.71
CA ASP A 163 1.29 -16.00 -8.81
C ASP A 163 0.74 -14.57 -8.85
N MET A 164 1.37 -13.64 -8.10
CA MET A 164 0.99 -12.24 -8.15
C MET A 164 1.23 -11.64 -9.53
N VAL A 165 2.41 -11.86 -10.11
CA VAL A 165 2.73 -11.33 -11.45
C VAL A 165 1.78 -11.93 -12.49
N GLU A 166 1.51 -13.24 -12.44
CA GLU A 166 0.54 -13.91 -13.31
C GLU A 166 -0.87 -13.29 -13.19
N MET A 167 -1.35 -13.07 -11.96
CA MET A 167 -2.62 -12.40 -11.71
C MET A 167 -2.66 -10.96 -12.27
N LEU A 168 -1.55 -10.22 -12.20
CA LEU A 168 -1.48 -8.86 -12.71
C LEU A 168 -1.56 -8.77 -14.24
N ILE A 169 -0.92 -9.71 -14.95
CA ILE A 169 -0.85 -9.71 -16.41
C ILE A 169 -2.04 -10.39 -17.09
N ASN A 170 -2.76 -11.25 -16.38
CA ASN A 170 -4.00 -11.86 -16.88
C ASN A 170 -5.00 -10.76 -17.27
N ASP A 171 -5.77 -10.94 -18.34
CA ASP A 171 -6.74 -9.94 -18.82
C ASP A 171 -8.00 -9.83 -17.93
N GLU A 172 -8.40 -10.90 -17.27
CA GLU A 172 -9.60 -10.97 -16.44
C GLU A 172 -9.44 -10.27 -15.09
N GLU A 173 -10.54 -9.78 -14.52
CA GLU A 173 -10.51 -9.22 -13.17
C GLU A 173 -10.32 -10.33 -12.14
N ASN A 174 -9.32 -10.17 -11.27
CA ASN A 174 -8.97 -11.18 -10.27
C ASN A 174 -8.48 -10.52 -8.96
N LEU A 175 -8.16 -11.37 -7.97
CA LEU A 175 -7.73 -10.92 -6.64
C LEU A 175 -6.45 -10.05 -6.69
N GLY A 176 -5.46 -10.43 -7.49
CA GLY A 176 -4.21 -9.67 -7.62
C GLY A 176 -4.44 -8.23 -8.09
N LYS A 177 -5.30 -8.03 -9.10
CA LYS A 177 -5.69 -6.69 -9.56
C LYS A 177 -6.46 -5.89 -8.51
N GLN A 178 -7.33 -6.55 -7.74
CA GLN A 178 -8.04 -5.90 -6.64
C GLN A 178 -7.08 -5.45 -5.54
N ILE A 179 -6.11 -6.29 -5.16
CA ILE A 179 -5.06 -5.95 -4.20
C ILE A 179 -4.28 -4.74 -4.73
N ALA A 180 -3.75 -4.81 -5.95
CA ALA A 180 -2.94 -3.75 -6.54
C ALA A 180 -3.62 -2.37 -6.63
N ARG A 181 -4.95 -2.34 -6.76
CA ARG A 181 -5.74 -1.10 -6.82
C ARG A 181 -6.18 -0.58 -5.46
N LYS A 182 -6.34 -1.47 -4.47
CA LYS A 182 -6.91 -1.19 -3.15
C LYS A 182 -6.00 -1.77 -2.07
N HIS A 183 -4.74 -1.40 -2.06
CA HIS A 183 -3.77 -1.88 -1.07
C HIS A 183 -3.44 -0.83 -0.01
N MET A 184 -2.93 -1.35 1.09
CA MET A 184 -2.18 -0.65 2.11
C MET A 184 -1.08 -1.59 2.56
N ALA A 185 0.13 -1.42 2.01
CA ALA A 185 1.30 -2.19 2.45
C ALA A 185 1.69 -1.77 3.87
N VAL A 186 1.68 -2.72 4.80
CA VAL A 186 1.88 -2.47 6.24
C VAL A 186 3.17 -3.08 6.78
N TYR A 187 3.71 -4.11 6.11
CA TYR A 187 4.99 -4.71 6.45
C TYR A 187 5.76 -5.03 5.18
N ASN A 188 7.09 -4.79 5.18
CA ASN A 188 7.97 -4.94 4.02
C ASN A 188 7.34 -4.42 2.72
N HIS A 189 7.06 -3.13 2.72
CA HIS A 189 6.32 -2.43 1.68
C HIS A 189 7.09 -2.38 0.35
N GLN A 190 8.42 -2.33 0.40
CA GLN A 190 9.30 -2.41 -0.77
C GLN A 190 9.00 -3.65 -1.62
N LEU A 191 9.01 -4.83 -0.98
CA LEU A 191 8.76 -6.11 -1.65
C LEU A 191 7.43 -6.08 -2.41
N PHE A 192 6.36 -5.56 -1.81
CA PHE A 192 5.07 -5.43 -2.48
C PHE A 192 5.12 -4.49 -3.69
N TYR A 193 5.71 -3.30 -3.55
CA TYR A 193 5.76 -2.34 -4.66
C TYR A 193 6.64 -2.81 -5.80
N ASP A 194 7.69 -3.59 -5.53
CA ASP A 194 8.49 -4.23 -6.55
C ASP A 194 7.68 -5.25 -7.38
N LEU A 195 6.78 -6.02 -6.75
CA LEU A 195 5.85 -6.90 -7.47
C LEU A 195 4.91 -6.13 -8.40
N ILE A 196 4.37 -4.99 -7.93
CA ILE A 196 3.49 -4.17 -8.77
C ILE A 196 4.26 -3.57 -9.95
N LYS A 197 5.47 -3.07 -9.71
CA LYS A 197 6.35 -2.55 -10.79
C LYS A 197 6.68 -3.63 -11.80
N GLU A 198 6.94 -4.86 -11.36
CA GLU A 198 7.17 -6.01 -12.24
C GLU A 198 5.95 -6.30 -13.12
N GLY A 199 4.76 -6.39 -12.52
CA GLY A 199 3.52 -6.54 -13.30
C GLY A 199 3.32 -5.42 -14.33
N MET A 200 3.61 -4.17 -13.96
CA MET A 200 3.52 -3.03 -14.88
C MET A 200 4.50 -3.13 -16.06
N LYS A 201 5.73 -3.61 -15.82
CA LYS A 201 6.71 -3.90 -16.89
C LYS A 201 6.20 -4.96 -17.86
N HIS A 202 5.36 -5.87 -17.40
CA HIS A 202 4.74 -6.93 -18.19
C HIS A 202 3.33 -6.58 -18.72
N GLY A 203 2.91 -5.30 -18.64
CA GLY A 203 1.70 -4.81 -19.30
C GLY A 203 0.50 -4.52 -18.40
N PHE A 204 0.59 -4.79 -17.08
CA PHE A 204 -0.45 -4.40 -16.13
C PHE A 204 -0.61 -2.87 -16.07
N ARG A 205 -1.86 -2.40 -15.99
CA ARG A 205 -2.20 -0.97 -15.89
C ARG A 205 -3.16 -0.72 -14.72
N LEU A 206 -2.86 0.32 -13.95
CA LEU A 206 -3.60 0.76 -12.75
C LEU A 206 -4.62 1.86 -13.02
#